data_AF-A0A848ZM23-F1
#
_entry.id   AF-A0A848ZM23-F1
#
_cell.length_a   1.000
_cell.length_b   1.000
_cell.length_c   1.000
_cell.angle_alpha   90.00
_cell.angle_beta   90.00
_cell.angle_gamma   90.00
#
_symmetry.space_group_name_H-M   'P 1'
#
loop_
_entity.id
_entity.type
_entity.pdbx_description
1 polymer ?
#
loop_
_entity_poly.entity_id
_entity_poly.type
_entity_poly.pdbx_seq_one_letter_code
_entity_poly.pdbx_strand_id
1 'polypeptide(L)'
;MMASKPTYEDLRGRVKELEKEAAKSKAAEEALRASEKRLSEIMDGSSIPTFVIDRDHVITHYNRAMENLTGTSANQIIGTRKQWMAFYAEERPILADLVVDNASGDEIARLYGIKCRKSEVIEGAYEAEDFFPDLGERGRWLFFTAAPLRDTEGSVKGALETLQDISQRKQAEEAHLKAERLYRTLLDFAPYPIVVFTLDGRVSYLNPAFTEIFGWTFKELEGKRIPYVPQELQQETSENIKKLFEEKIILRHETKRLTKDGRTLDVVMRAAVFAEDDDEPAGELVILRDVTDQNRIERNNEAMLRISMALPEYPDLEELLDYISSEVIRRLGTEGAVVVLLDEQRQEIFFPGVAYDDTITQRRVKGVRLPIEQMDQVVAGKGARLGEPVILNDTSTVDRSYPIRDEKLGYETRSFLQVPLKSGDRIIGFLTAINKKEGSFEQPDVELLSTIAGTVVLSIENARFSEELKQAYKEVSSLNRA
;
A
#
# COMPACT_ATOMS: atom_id res chain seq x y z
N MET A 1 -90.57 47.14 -42.02
CA MET A 1 -90.51 47.79 -40.69
C MET A 1 -89.28 48.66 -40.65
N MET A 2 -89.45 49.98 -40.66
CA MET A 2 -88.35 50.95 -40.53
C MET A 2 -87.90 50.99 -39.07
N ALA A 3 -86.60 50.81 -38.81
CA ALA A 3 -86.03 50.97 -37.47
C ALA A 3 -86.17 52.44 -37.03
N SER A 4 -86.86 52.66 -35.90
CA SER A 4 -86.99 53.99 -35.28
C SER A 4 -85.60 54.53 -34.93
N LYS A 5 -85.33 55.79 -35.27
CA LYS A 5 -84.06 56.44 -34.92
C LYS A 5 -84.01 56.64 -33.39
N PRO A 6 -82.88 56.30 -32.73
CA PRO A 6 -82.76 56.41 -31.28
C PRO A 6 -82.92 57.87 -30.82
N THR A 7 -83.60 58.05 -29.69
CA THR A 7 -83.90 59.36 -29.08
C THR A 7 -82.65 59.93 -28.41
N TYR A 8 -82.59 61.26 -28.19
CA TYR A 8 -81.44 61.89 -27.50
C TYR A 8 -81.18 61.30 -26.10
N GLU A 9 -82.24 60.92 -25.39
CA GLU A 9 -82.12 60.26 -24.09
C GLU A 9 -81.53 58.84 -24.20
N ASP A 10 -81.87 58.09 -25.26
CA ASP A 10 -81.30 56.76 -25.52
C ASP A 10 -79.79 56.84 -25.82
N LEU A 11 -79.39 57.84 -26.63
CA LEU A 11 -77.98 58.09 -26.93
C LEU A 11 -77.20 58.54 -25.68
N ARG A 12 -77.80 59.38 -24.82
CA ARG A 12 -77.19 59.83 -23.56
C ARG A 12 -77.04 58.71 -22.54
N GLY A 13 -78.01 57.79 -22.48
CA GLY A 13 -77.93 56.58 -21.65
C GLY A 13 -76.80 55.65 -22.10
N ARG A 14 -76.69 55.43 -23.41
CA ARG A 14 -75.67 54.56 -24.02
C ARG A 14 -74.25 55.12 -23.90
N VAL A 15 -74.08 56.45 -23.97
CA VAL A 15 -72.78 57.10 -23.68
C VAL A 15 -72.37 56.88 -22.21
N LYS A 16 -73.28 57.06 -21.25
CA LYS A 16 -72.98 56.81 -19.83
C LYS A 16 -72.62 55.34 -19.55
N GLU A 17 -73.26 54.40 -20.25
CA GLU A 17 -72.97 52.97 -20.14
C GLU A 17 -71.58 52.63 -20.70
N LEU A 18 -71.24 53.16 -21.88
CA LEU A 18 -69.91 53.01 -22.50
C LEU A 18 -68.80 53.68 -21.66
N GLU A 19 -69.06 54.84 -21.06
CA GLU A 19 -68.12 55.49 -20.13
C GLU A 19 -67.85 54.63 -18.89
N LYS A 20 -68.88 53.98 -18.35
CA LYS A 20 -68.76 53.06 -17.22
C LYS A 20 -68.00 51.77 -17.59
N GLU A 21 -68.23 51.25 -18.80
CA GLU A 21 -67.53 50.07 -19.31
C GLU A 21 -66.05 50.37 -19.61
N ALA A 22 -65.75 51.52 -20.24
CA ALA A 22 -64.39 52.00 -20.45
C ALA A 22 -63.64 52.24 -19.13
N ALA A 23 -64.30 52.83 -18.12
CA ALA A 23 -63.72 53.02 -16.79
C ALA A 23 -63.41 51.68 -16.11
N LYS A 24 -64.30 50.68 -16.22
CA LYS A 24 -64.04 49.32 -15.71
C LYS A 24 -62.89 48.63 -16.43
N SER A 25 -62.83 48.73 -17.75
CA SER A 25 -61.75 48.15 -18.57
C SER A 25 -60.41 48.77 -18.21
N LYS A 26 -60.34 50.10 -18.10
CA LYS A 26 -59.12 50.81 -17.69
C LYS A 26 -58.66 50.43 -16.27
N ALA A 27 -59.59 50.35 -15.32
CA ALA A 27 -59.27 49.93 -13.95
C ALA A 27 -58.77 48.47 -13.90
N ALA A 28 -59.33 47.58 -14.72
CA ALA A 28 -58.85 46.20 -14.83
C ALA A 28 -57.45 46.12 -15.46
N GLU A 29 -57.18 46.92 -16.50
CA GLU A 29 -55.85 47.00 -17.13
C GLU A 29 -54.79 47.56 -16.16
N GLU A 30 -55.12 48.60 -15.40
CA GLU A 30 -54.24 49.16 -14.36
C GLU A 30 -53.98 48.16 -13.23
N ALA A 31 -55.01 47.44 -12.77
CA ALA A 31 -54.87 46.39 -11.76
C ALA A 31 -54.02 45.22 -12.27
N LEU A 32 -54.17 44.82 -13.54
CA LEU A 32 -53.36 43.78 -14.16
C LEU A 32 -51.89 44.20 -14.25
N ARG A 33 -51.60 45.40 -14.78
CA ARG A 33 -50.23 45.95 -14.81
C ARG A 33 -49.60 46.04 -13.43
N ALA A 34 -50.37 46.45 -12.41
CA ALA A 34 -49.88 46.51 -11.04
C ALA A 34 -49.58 45.11 -10.48
N SER A 35 -50.38 44.10 -10.83
CA SER A 35 -50.16 42.70 -10.44
C SER A 35 -48.93 42.10 -11.14
N GLU A 36 -48.78 42.31 -12.44
CA GLU A 36 -47.61 41.88 -13.22
C GLU A 36 -46.33 42.47 -12.67
N LYS A 37 -46.33 43.78 -12.42
CA LYS A 37 -45.17 44.46 -11.82
C LYS A 37 -44.80 43.88 -10.45
N ARG A 38 -45.81 43.58 -9.61
CA ARG A 38 -45.57 42.96 -8.29
C ARG A 38 -44.96 41.57 -8.43
N LEU A 39 -45.42 40.75 -9.38
CA LEU A 39 -44.85 39.42 -9.61
C LEU A 39 -43.39 39.51 -10.05
N SER A 40 -43.06 40.41 -10.98
CA SER A 40 -41.66 40.67 -11.37
C SER A 40 -40.81 41.08 -10.18
N GLU A 41 -41.27 42.01 -9.34
CA GLU A 41 -40.55 42.44 -8.13
C GLU A 41 -40.30 41.29 -7.13
N ILE A 42 -41.29 40.40 -6.94
CA ILE A 42 -41.15 39.22 -6.08
C ILE A 42 -40.08 38.27 -6.64
N MET A 43 -40.12 38.01 -7.95
CA MET A 43 -39.14 37.10 -8.56
C MET A 43 -37.74 37.70 -8.58
N ASP A 44 -37.60 39.00 -8.80
CA ASP A 44 -36.30 39.70 -8.78
C ASP A 44 -35.71 39.79 -7.36
N GLY A 45 -36.56 39.72 -6.34
CA GLY A 45 -36.13 39.55 -4.95
C GLY A 45 -35.55 38.16 -4.65
N SER A 46 -35.80 37.16 -5.51
CA SER A 46 -35.23 35.81 -5.37
C SER A 46 -33.78 35.77 -5.85
N SER A 47 -32.89 35.21 -5.04
CA SER A 47 -31.51 34.91 -5.43
C SER A 47 -31.40 33.66 -6.32
N ILE A 48 -32.50 32.93 -6.52
CA ILE A 48 -32.54 31.72 -7.33
C ILE A 48 -32.88 32.11 -8.78
N PRO A 49 -32.01 31.81 -9.77
CA PRO A 49 -32.31 31.94 -11.19
C PRO A 49 -33.66 31.30 -11.53
N THR A 50 -34.58 32.10 -12.04
CA THR A 50 -35.97 31.68 -12.26
C THR A 50 -36.54 32.33 -13.52
N PHE A 51 -37.23 31.56 -14.34
CA PHE A 51 -38.03 32.07 -15.45
C PHE A 51 -39.39 31.37 -15.55
N VAL A 52 -40.31 31.99 -16.28
CA VAL A 52 -41.68 31.49 -16.49
C VAL A 52 -41.99 31.47 -17.97
N ILE A 53 -42.53 30.35 -18.45
CA ILE A 53 -43.15 30.23 -19.78
C ILE A 53 -44.67 30.09 -19.66
N ASP A 54 -45.41 30.58 -20.65
CA ASP A 54 -46.85 30.35 -20.78
C ASP A 54 -47.17 29.07 -21.57
N ARG A 55 -48.46 28.81 -21.80
CA ARG A 55 -48.97 27.66 -22.56
C ARG A 55 -48.47 27.59 -24.01
N ASP A 56 -48.02 28.71 -24.55
CA ASP A 56 -47.54 28.85 -25.92
C ASP A 56 -46.00 28.81 -25.95
N HIS A 57 -45.36 28.37 -24.86
CA HIS A 57 -43.91 28.30 -24.67
C HIS A 57 -43.20 29.65 -24.78
N VAL A 58 -43.93 30.74 -24.55
CA VAL A 58 -43.38 32.09 -24.58
C VAL A 58 -42.90 32.46 -23.18
N ILE A 59 -41.65 32.92 -23.08
CA ILE A 59 -41.11 33.41 -21.81
C ILE A 59 -41.86 34.68 -21.41
N THR A 60 -42.57 34.63 -20.29
CA THR A 60 -43.33 35.77 -19.76
C THR A 60 -42.55 36.52 -18.69
N HIS A 61 -41.70 35.82 -17.93
CA HIS A 61 -40.89 36.43 -16.89
C HIS A 61 -39.51 35.80 -16.83
N TYR A 62 -38.51 36.60 -16.48
CA TYR A 62 -37.11 36.22 -16.42
C TYR A 62 -36.43 37.08 -15.36
N ASN A 63 -36.06 36.49 -14.21
CA ASN A 63 -35.61 37.30 -13.08
C ASN A 63 -34.13 37.72 -13.19
N ARG A 64 -33.74 38.68 -12.36
CA ARG A 64 -32.36 39.20 -12.32
C ARG A 64 -31.30 38.14 -12.03
N ALA A 65 -31.61 37.15 -11.19
CA ALA A 65 -30.68 36.04 -10.92
C ALA A 65 -30.43 35.20 -12.19
N MET A 66 -31.45 35.05 -13.04
CA MET A 66 -31.35 34.36 -14.31
C MET A 66 -30.56 35.16 -15.35
N GLU A 67 -30.71 36.49 -15.40
CA GLU A 67 -29.86 37.36 -16.22
C GLU A 67 -28.37 37.21 -15.82
N ASN A 68 -28.08 37.16 -14.52
CA ASN A 68 -26.72 36.99 -14.02
C ASN A 68 -26.13 35.60 -14.34
N LEU A 69 -26.93 34.54 -14.25
CA LEU A 69 -26.48 33.17 -14.54
C LEU A 69 -26.13 32.99 -16.02
N THR A 70 -26.97 33.53 -16.90
CA THR A 70 -26.91 33.29 -18.35
C THR A 70 -26.21 34.38 -19.14
N GLY A 71 -26.04 35.57 -18.56
CA GLY A 71 -25.57 36.76 -19.27
C GLY A 71 -26.57 37.35 -20.28
N THR A 72 -27.78 36.80 -20.38
CA THR A 72 -28.83 37.27 -21.30
C THR A 72 -29.78 38.19 -20.58
N SER A 73 -30.07 39.37 -21.14
CA SER A 73 -31.02 40.30 -20.52
C SER A 73 -32.47 39.86 -20.73
N ALA A 74 -33.30 40.03 -19.71
CA ALA A 74 -34.74 39.78 -19.71
C ALA A 74 -35.44 40.45 -20.89
N ASN A 75 -35.05 41.70 -21.24
CA ASN A 75 -35.62 42.45 -22.35
C ASN A 75 -35.38 41.83 -23.73
N GLN A 76 -34.40 40.93 -23.87
CA GLN A 76 -34.06 40.27 -25.13
C GLN A 76 -34.78 38.93 -25.29
N ILE A 77 -35.21 38.32 -24.17
CA ILE A 77 -35.72 36.95 -24.14
C ILE A 77 -37.22 36.87 -23.79
N ILE A 78 -37.74 37.80 -22.99
CA ILE A 78 -39.18 37.88 -22.69
C ILE A 78 -39.95 38.15 -23.99
N GLY A 79 -41.04 37.41 -24.19
CA GLY A 79 -41.84 37.44 -25.41
C GLY A 79 -41.34 36.51 -26.53
N THR A 80 -40.28 35.73 -26.28
CA THR A 80 -39.74 34.77 -27.26
C THR A 80 -39.93 33.31 -26.82
N ARG A 81 -39.70 32.38 -27.74
CA ARG A 81 -39.65 30.92 -27.49
C ARG A 81 -38.20 30.38 -27.46
N LYS A 82 -37.28 31.17 -26.88
CA LYS A 82 -35.83 30.90 -26.90
C LYS A 82 -35.26 30.47 -25.55
N GLN A 83 -36.09 29.91 -24.67
CA GLN A 83 -35.72 29.44 -23.32
C GLN A 83 -34.56 28.42 -23.34
N TRP A 84 -34.44 27.64 -24.41
CA TRP A 84 -33.36 26.67 -24.60
C TRP A 84 -31.98 27.29 -24.87
N MET A 85 -31.93 28.51 -25.40
CA MET A 85 -30.71 29.15 -25.94
C MET A 85 -29.64 29.40 -24.88
N ALA A 86 -30.05 29.52 -23.61
CA ALA A 86 -29.11 29.67 -22.50
C ALA A 86 -28.38 28.36 -22.15
N PHE A 87 -28.87 27.20 -22.61
CA PHE A 87 -28.43 25.89 -22.14
C PHE A 87 -27.90 24.99 -23.26
N TYR A 88 -28.37 25.20 -24.49
CA TYR A 88 -28.09 24.32 -25.63
C TYR A 88 -27.77 25.13 -26.88
N ALA A 89 -26.85 24.61 -27.70
CA ALA A 89 -26.47 25.22 -28.97
C ALA A 89 -27.56 25.12 -30.06
N GLU A 90 -28.43 24.12 -29.97
CA GLU A 90 -29.52 23.87 -30.90
C GLU A 90 -30.87 23.86 -30.17
N GLU A 91 -31.93 24.21 -30.91
CA GLU A 91 -33.29 24.26 -30.40
C GLU A 91 -33.77 22.88 -29.96
N ARG A 92 -34.12 22.76 -28.68
CA ARG A 92 -34.75 21.57 -28.11
C ARG A 92 -35.71 21.93 -26.98
N PRO A 93 -36.75 21.12 -26.73
CA PRO A 93 -37.58 21.27 -25.56
C PRO A 93 -36.76 21.16 -24.28
N ILE A 94 -36.98 22.09 -23.34
CA ILE A 94 -36.44 22.03 -21.99
C ILE A 94 -37.50 21.50 -21.01
N LEU A 95 -37.12 21.33 -19.75
CA LEU A 95 -37.99 20.68 -18.78
C LEU A 95 -39.29 21.47 -18.54
N ALA A 96 -39.23 22.81 -18.53
CA ALA A 96 -40.44 23.65 -18.53
C ALA A 96 -41.38 23.35 -19.70
N ASP A 97 -40.86 23.19 -20.92
CA ASP A 97 -41.68 22.89 -22.11
C ASP A 97 -42.41 21.55 -21.95
N LEU A 98 -41.69 20.54 -21.52
CA LEU A 98 -42.24 19.20 -21.28
C LEU A 98 -43.32 19.20 -20.19
N VAL A 99 -43.16 20.06 -19.17
CA VAL A 99 -44.16 20.25 -18.12
C VAL A 99 -45.41 20.96 -18.65
N VAL A 100 -45.25 21.98 -19.52
CA VAL A 100 -46.38 22.65 -20.19
C VAL A 100 -47.16 21.67 -21.08
N ASP A 101 -46.43 20.85 -21.85
CA ASP A 101 -47.01 19.84 -22.75
C ASP A 101 -47.61 18.64 -22.02
N ASN A 102 -47.49 18.59 -20.69
CA ASN A 102 -47.89 17.46 -19.86
C ASN A 102 -47.28 16.13 -20.37
N ALA A 103 -46.01 16.19 -20.78
CA ALA A 103 -45.28 15.08 -21.35
C ALA A 103 -45.23 13.88 -20.38
N SER A 104 -45.30 12.68 -20.95
CA SER A 104 -45.19 11.44 -20.20
C SER A 104 -43.79 11.27 -19.61
N GLY A 105 -43.68 10.46 -18.54
CA GLY A 105 -42.38 10.14 -17.94
C GLY A 105 -41.39 9.54 -18.93
N ASP A 106 -41.86 8.78 -19.92
CA ASP A 106 -41.04 8.19 -20.97
C ASP A 106 -40.48 9.25 -21.94
N GLU A 107 -41.26 10.29 -22.26
CA GLU A 107 -40.80 11.40 -23.11
C GLU A 107 -39.75 12.25 -22.40
N ILE A 108 -39.94 12.51 -21.11
CA ILE A 108 -38.95 13.22 -20.28
C ILE A 108 -37.67 12.38 -20.14
N ALA A 109 -37.80 11.07 -19.91
CA ALA A 109 -36.66 10.17 -19.80
C ALA A 109 -35.86 10.04 -21.11
N ARG A 110 -36.47 10.25 -22.29
CA ARG A 110 -35.70 10.27 -23.56
C ARG A 110 -34.73 11.44 -23.64
N LEU A 111 -35.07 12.59 -23.07
CA LEU A 111 -34.28 13.82 -23.16
C LEU A 111 -33.32 14.00 -21.97
N TYR A 112 -33.67 13.48 -20.80
CA TYR A 112 -32.90 13.68 -19.55
C TYR A 112 -32.45 12.36 -18.89
N GLY A 113 -32.91 11.21 -19.36
CA GLY A 113 -32.51 9.90 -18.85
C GLY A 113 -32.85 9.69 -17.38
N ILE A 114 -31.98 8.95 -16.68
CA ILE A 114 -32.09 8.62 -15.25
C ILE A 114 -31.82 9.87 -14.36
N LYS A 115 -31.31 10.96 -14.95
CA LYS A 115 -30.97 12.19 -14.21
C LYS A 115 -32.19 13.02 -13.81
N CYS A 116 -33.38 12.70 -14.34
CA CYS A 116 -34.62 13.40 -14.05
C CYS A 116 -35.56 12.55 -13.21
N ARG A 117 -36.20 13.16 -12.21
CA ARG A 117 -37.20 12.54 -11.33
C ARG A 117 -38.38 13.49 -11.11
N LYS A 118 -39.51 12.95 -10.67
CA LYS A 118 -40.63 13.79 -10.18
C LYS A 118 -40.24 14.45 -8.86
N SER A 119 -40.66 15.68 -8.64
CA SER A 119 -40.49 16.34 -7.35
C SER A 119 -41.36 15.67 -6.29
N GLU A 120 -40.81 15.49 -5.09
CA GLU A 120 -41.56 14.98 -3.93
C GLU A 120 -42.42 16.07 -3.27
N VAL A 121 -42.12 17.34 -3.55
CA VAL A 121 -42.72 18.49 -2.88
C VAL A 121 -43.77 19.17 -3.74
N ILE A 122 -43.54 19.27 -5.06
CA ILE A 122 -44.43 19.99 -5.98
C ILE A 122 -45.10 19.01 -6.93
N GLU A 123 -46.42 18.91 -6.84
CA GLU A 123 -47.22 18.01 -7.68
C GLU A 123 -47.09 18.35 -9.17
N GLY A 124 -46.71 17.37 -9.97
CA GLY A 124 -46.52 17.52 -11.42
C GLY A 124 -45.20 18.21 -11.82
N ALA A 125 -44.34 18.55 -10.85
CA ALA A 125 -43.02 19.09 -11.15
C ALA A 125 -41.99 17.97 -11.38
N TYR A 126 -40.95 18.31 -12.13
CA TYR A 126 -39.80 17.45 -12.39
C TYR A 126 -38.51 18.17 -11.99
N GLU A 127 -37.56 17.39 -11.50
CA GLU A 127 -36.24 17.82 -11.03
C GLU A 127 -35.15 17.09 -11.81
N ALA A 128 -34.07 17.77 -12.14
CA ALA A 128 -32.90 17.14 -12.76
C ALA A 128 -31.59 17.83 -12.37
N GLU A 129 -30.49 17.08 -12.45
CA GLU A 129 -29.12 17.60 -12.38
C GLU A 129 -28.41 17.37 -13.72
N ASP A 130 -27.84 18.42 -14.32
CA ASP A 130 -27.00 18.24 -15.51
C ASP A 130 -25.86 19.26 -15.63
N PHE A 131 -24.89 18.93 -16.47
CA PHE A 131 -23.76 19.78 -16.80
C PHE A 131 -23.98 20.51 -18.11
N PHE A 132 -23.89 21.84 -18.07
CA PHE A 132 -24.06 22.73 -19.20
C PHE A 132 -22.69 23.33 -19.58
N PRO A 133 -22.00 22.79 -20.60
CA PRO A 133 -20.62 23.16 -20.92
C PRO A 133 -20.49 24.61 -21.41
N ASP A 134 -21.52 25.12 -22.09
CA ASP A 134 -21.52 26.45 -22.71
C ASP A 134 -21.98 27.56 -21.75
N LEU A 135 -22.41 27.20 -20.53
CA LEU A 135 -22.90 28.16 -19.56
C LEU A 135 -21.74 28.73 -18.72
N GLY A 136 -21.34 29.96 -19.04
CA GLY A 136 -20.19 30.63 -18.43
C GLY A 136 -18.84 30.14 -18.97
N GLU A 137 -17.72 30.59 -18.40
CA GLU A 137 -16.38 30.32 -18.97
C GLU A 137 -15.89 28.86 -18.83
N ARG A 138 -16.45 28.08 -17.91
CA ARG A 138 -15.96 26.72 -17.57
C ARG A 138 -17.07 25.65 -17.56
N GLY A 139 -18.25 25.98 -18.08
CA GLY A 139 -19.47 25.21 -17.89
C GLY A 139 -19.93 25.17 -16.42
N ARG A 140 -21.19 24.81 -16.21
CA ARG A 140 -21.83 24.78 -14.88
C ARG A 140 -22.61 23.50 -14.68
N TRP A 141 -22.55 22.94 -13.47
CA TRP A 141 -23.51 21.94 -13.03
C TRP A 141 -24.72 22.67 -12.44
N LEU A 142 -25.91 22.40 -12.97
CA LEU A 142 -27.15 22.94 -12.43
C LEU A 142 -28.05 21.82 -11.91
N PHE A 143 -28.66 22.06 -10.76
CA PHE A 143 -29.89 21.41 -10.35
C PHE A 143 -31.05 22.31 -10.74
N PHE A 144 -32.06 21.80 -11.41
CA PHE A 144 -33.20 22.59 -11.85
C PHE A 144 -34.52 21.88 -11.62
N THR A 145 -35.56 22.67 -11.37
CA THR A 145 -36.91 22.20 -11.09
C THR A 145 -37.88 22.93 -11.99
N ALA A 146 -38.63 22.19 -12.81
CA ALA A 146 -39.72 22.73 -13.59
C ALA A 146 -41.06 22.33 -12.98
N ALA A 147 -41.91 23.31 -12.67
CA ALA A 147 -43.19 23.13 -12.02
C ALA A 147 -44.34 23.73 -12.85
N PRO A 148 -45.48 23.04 -12.97
CA PRO A 148 -46.62 23.55 -13.73
C PRO A 148 -47.30 24.72 -13.01
N LEU A 149 -47.62 25.77 -13.74
CA LEU A 149 -48.50 26.85 -13.29
C LEU A 149 -49.92 26.53 -13.75
N ARG A 150 -50.86 26.38 -12.81
CA ARG A 150 -52.25 26.01 -13.11
C ARG A 150 -53.20 27.18 -12.99
N ASP A 151 -54.25 27.19 -13.80
CA ASP A 151 -55.37 28.12 -13.65
C ASP A 151 -56.36 27.66 -12.55
N THR A 152 -57.42 28.44 -12.36
CA THR A 152 -58.47 28.16 -11.36
C THR A 152 -59.27 26.88 -11.64
N GLU A 153 -59.18 26.33 -12.85
CA GLU A 153 -59.84 25.09 -13.26
C GLU A 153 -58.87 23.88 -13.20
N GLY A 154 -57.60 24.11 -12.82
CA GLY A 154 -56.56 23.08 -12.68
C GLY A 154 -55.80 22.78 -13.97
N SER A 155 -56.10 23.47 -15.07
CA SER A 155 -55.41 23.30 -16.35
C SER A 155 -54.04 23.98 -16.33
N VAL A 156 -53.04 23.37 -16.96
CA VAL A 156 -51.68 23.94 -17.05
C VAL A 156 -51.73 25.16 -17.97
N LYS A 157 -51.40 26.33 -17.41
CA LYS A 157 -51.36 27.64 -18.10
C LYS A 157 -49.92 28.04 -18.46
N GLY A 158 -48.93 27.34 -17.93
CA GLY A 158 -47.50 27.61 -18.13
C GLY A 158 -46.64 26.77 -17.20
N ALA A 159 -45.35 27.06 -17.16
CA ALA A 159 -44.42 26.44 -16.23
C ALA A 159 -43.42 27.46 -15.68
N LEU A 160 -43.01 27.23 -14.44
CA LEU A 160 -41.94 27.93 -13.75
C LEU A 160 -40.74 27.00 -13.71
N GLU A 161 -39.56 27.47 -14.09
CA GLU A 161 -38.32 26.71 -13.92
C GLU A 161 -37.32 27.50 -13.09
N THR A 162 -36.79 26.84 -12.06
CA THR A 162 -35.77 27.36 -11.16
C THR A 162 -34.47 26.61 -11.37
N LEU A 163 -33.34 27.29 -11.23
CA LEU A 163 -32.02 26.70 -11.41
C LEU A 163 -31.09 27.06 -10.24
N GLN A 164 -30.34 26.08 -9.78
CA GLN A 164 -29.36 26.19 -8.71
C GLN A 164 -28.01 25.72 -9.22
N ASP A 165 -27.00 26.58 -9.13
CA ASP A 165 -25.61 26.19 -9.42
C ASP A 165 -25.08 25.27 -8.31
N ILE A 166 -24.78 24.03 -8.68
CA ILE A 166 -24.23 23.00 -7.79
C ILE A 166 -22.77 22.65 -8.14
N SER A 167 -22.10 23.48 -8.94
CA SER A 167 -20.74 23.22 -9.43
C SER A 167 -19.72 23.05 -8.30
N GLN A 168 -19.78 23.88 -7.26
CA GLN A 168 -18.88 23.76 -6.12
C GLN A 168 -19.06 22.44 -5.37
N ARG A 169 -20.32 22.00 -5.18
CA ARG A 169 -20.64 20.71 -4.54
C ARG A 169 -20.07 19.55 -5.35
N LYS A 170 -20.30 19.52 -6.67
CA LYS A 170 -19.79 18.47 -7.55
C LYS A 170 -18.26 18.44 -7.60
N GLN A 171 -17.60 19.60 -7.64
CA GLN A 171 -16.13 19.68 -7.62
C GLN A 171 -15.56 19.15 -6.31
N ALA A 172 -16.19 19.45 -5.17
CA ALA A 172 -15.78 18.93 -3.87
C ALA A 172 -15.97 17.40 -3.78
N GLU A 173 -17.12 16.88 -4.23
CA GLU A 173 -17.38 15.43 -4.30
C GLU A 173 -16.34 14.70 -5.18
N GLU A 174 -16.05 15.24 -6.37
CA GLU A 174 -15.08 14.64 -7.28
C GLU A 174 -13.64 14.73 -6.75
N ALA A 175 -13.27 15.85 -6.13
CA ALA A 175 -11.96 16.01 -5.49
C ALA A 175 -11.78 15.02 -4.34
N HIS A 176 -12.81 14.82 -3.51
CA HIS A 176 -12.80 13.84 -2.43
C HIS A 176 -12.61 12.42 -2.97
N LEU A 177 -13.40 12.02 -3.97
CA LEU A 177 -13.28 10.70 -4.61
C LEU A 177 -11.91 10.49 -5.28
N LYS A 178 -11.34 11.51 -5.92
CA LYS A 178 -10.00 11.46 -6.51
C LYS A 178 -8.92 11.31 -5.44
N ALA A 179 -9.02 12.06 -4.34
CA ALA A 179 -8.10 11.96 -3.22
C ALA A 179 -8.15 10.56 -2.60
N GLU A 180 -9.33 10.02 -2.32
CA GLU A 180 -9.50 8.68 -1.75
C GLU A 180 -8.86 7.59 -2.65
N ARG A 181 -9.10 7.66 -3.97
CA ARG A 181 -8.48 6.74 -4.93
C ARG A 181 -6.96 6.85 -4.96
N LEU A 182 -6.44 8.07 -4.91
CA LEU A 182 -5.00 8.31 -4.88
C LEU A 182 -4.37 7.73 -3.61
N TYR A 183 -4.96 8.00 -2.44
CA TYR A 183 -4.47 7.46 -1.17
C TYR A 183 -4.45 5.93 -1.16
N ARG A 184 -5.53 5.29 -1.60
CA ARG A 184 -5.59 3.82 -1.68
C ARG A 184 -4.50 3.27 -2.61
N THR A 185 -4.32 3.89 -3.77
CA THR A 185 -3.25 3.52 -4.70
C THR A 185 -1.86 3.66 -4.07
N LEU A 186 -1.58 4.77 -3.39
CA LEU A 186 -0.28 4.99 -2.74
C LEU A 186 0.03 3.93 -1.67
N LEU A 187 -0.97 3.56 -0.86
CA LEU A 187 -0.81 2.54 0.17
C LEU A 187 -0.64 1.15 -0.44
N ASP A 188 -1.38 0.83 -1.51
CA ASP A 188 -1.34 -0.47 -2.18
C ASP A 188 0.00 -0.72 -2.88
N PHE A 189 0.65 0.32 -3.41
CA PHE A 189 1.97 0.23 -4.06
C PHE A 189 3.15 0.43 -3.09
N ALA A 190 2.91 0.70 -1.81
CA ALA A 190 3.99 0.85 -0.85
C ALA A 190 4.73 -0.49 -0.65
N PRO A 191 6.08 -0.51 -0.76
CA PRO A 191 6.85 -1.75 -0.67
C PRO A 191 6.96 -2.32 0.75
N TYR A 192 6.55 -1.53 1.75
CA TYR A 192 6.62 -1.92 3.15
C TYR A 192 5.23 -2.33 3.65
N PRO A 193 5.13 -3.32 4.55
CA PRO A 193 3.91 -3.61 5.29
C PRO A 193 3.36 -2.37 5.97
N ILE A 194 2.12 -2.04 5.65
CA ILE A 194 1.36 -0.97 6.28
C ILE A 194 0.09 -1.58 6.88
N VAL A 195 -0.17 -1.23 8.13
CA VAL A 195 -1.40 -1.53 8.82
C VAL A 195 -1.93 -0.28 9.50
N VAL A 196 -3.24 -0.09 9.42
CA VAL A 196 -3.96 0.94 10.15
C VAL A 196 -4.82 0.25 11.20
N PHE A 197 -4.71 0.72 12.43
CA PHE A 197 -5.57 0.28 13.52
C PHE A 197 -6.49 1.40 13.98
N THR A 198 -7.66 1.01 14.46
CA THR A 198 -8.53 1.83 15.30
C THR A 198 -7.89 2.07 16.67
N LEU A 199 -8.42 3.03 17.45
CA LEU A 199 -7.93 3.32 18.81
C LEU A 199 -7.91 2.12 19.77
N ASP A 200 -8.78 1.13 19.56
CA ASP A 200 -8.83 -0.09 20.38
C ASP A 200 -7.91 -1.22 19.88
N GLY A 201 -7.07 -0.90 18.88
CA GLY A 201 -6.05 -1.77 18.30
C GLY A 201 -6.59 -2.81 17.33
N ARG A 202 -7.72 -2.53 16.66
CA ARG A 202 -8.31 -3.43 15.66
C ARG A 202 -7.94 -2.97 14.26
N VAL A 203 -7.73 -3.90 13.34
CA VAL A 203 -7.36 -3.57 11.96
C VAL A 203 -8.52 -2.89 11.24
N SER A 204 -8.26 -1.69 10.74
CA SER A 204 -9.15 -0.95 9.82
C SER A 204 -8.66 -0.99 8.37
N TYR A 205 -7.36 -1.18 8.15
CA TYR A 205 -6.78 -1.38 6.83
C TYR A 205 -5.45 -2.14 6.91
N LEU A 206 -5.12 -2.90 5.86
CA LEU A 206 -3.77 -3.41 5.61
C LEU A 206 -3.49 -3.37 4.11
N ASN A 207 -2.25 -3.07 3.74
CA ASN A 207 -1.84 -3.04 2.34
C ASN A 207 -1.40 -4.43 1.83
N PRO A 208 -1.25 -4.62 0.50
CA PRO A 208 -0.81 -5.91 -0.08
C PRO A 208 0.54 -6.40 0.45
N ALA A 209 1.51 -5.50 0.65
CA ALA A 209 2.82 -5.86 1.19
C ALA A 209 2.73 -6.49 2.60
N PHE A 210 1.79 -6.04 3.43
CA PHE A 210 1.52 -6.68 4.72
C PHE A 210 1.08 -8.13 4.54
N THR A 211 0.16 -8.39 3.62
CA THR A 211 -0.31 -9.75 3.32
C THR A 211 0.80 -10.63 2.77
N GLU A 212 1.65 -10.11 1.88
CA GLU A 212 2.76 -10.88 1.30
C GLU A 212 3.79 -11.30 2.36
N ILE A 213 4.16 -10.40 3.27
CA ILE A 213 5.21 -10.65 4.26
C ILE A 213 4.68 -11.41 5.48
N PHE A 214 3.53 -11.00 6.04
CA PHE A 214 3.00 -11.60 7.27
C PHE A 214 2.00 -12.74 7.02
N GLY A 215 1.43 -12.85 5.82
CA GLY A 215 0.59 -13.98 5.41
C GLY A 215 -0.90 -13.86 5.77
N TRP A 216 -1.33 -12.81 6.47
CA TRP A 216 -2.74 -12.55 6.76
C TRP A 216 -3.38 -11.60 5.75
N THR A 217 -4.62 -11.89 5.38
CA THR A 217 -5.43 -11.03 4.50
C THR A 217 -6.29 -10.06 5.30
N PHE A 218 -6.70 -8.95 4.68
CA PHE A 218 -7.59 -7.97 5.32
C PHE A 218 -8.89 -8.62 5.80
N LYS A 219 -9.50 -9.46 4.95
CA LYS A 219 -10.74 -10.18 5.26
C LYS A 219 -10.63 -11.06 6.52
N GLU A 220 -9.44 -11.57 6.84
CA GLU A 220 -9.24 -12.39 8.04
C GLU A 220 -9.12 -11.54 9.30
N LEU A 221 -8.56 -10.34 9.19
CA LEU A 221 -8.16 -9.47 10.29
C LEU A 221 -9.06 -8.25 10.52
N GLU A 222 -9.95 -7.92 9.59
CA GLU A 222 -10.87 -6.78 9.69
C GLU A 222 -11.61 -6.79 11.04
N GLY A 223 -11.46 -5.69 11.79
CA GLY A 223 -12.06 -5.54 13.12
C GLY A 223 -11.45 -6.44 14.21
N LYS A 224 -10.31 -7.08 13.97
CA LYS A 224 -9.62 -7.97 14.92
C LYS A 224 -8.21 -7.45 15.24
N ARG A 225 -7.63 -8.00 16.30
CA ARG A 225 -6.22 -7.80 16.66
C ARG A 225 -5.33 -8.79 15.88
N ILE A 226 -4.14 -8.35 15.51
CA ILE A 226 -3.18 -9.21 14.80
C ILE A 226 -2.36 -10.01 15.82
N PRO A 227 -2.33 -11.35 15.74
CA PRO A 227 -1.57 -12.20 16.66
C PRO A 227 -0.09 -12.30 16.25
N TYR A 228 0.55 -11.16 15.96
CA TYR A 228 1.94 -11.08 15.46
C TYR A 228 2.97 -10.66 16.53
N VAL A 229 2.58 -10.48 17.79
CA VAL A 229 3.51 -10.09 18.86
C VAL A 229 3.97 -11.34 19.60
N PRO A 230 5.28 -11.66 19.63
CA PRO A 230 5.83 -12.74 20.45
C PRO A 230 5.44 -12.60 21.92
N GLN A 231 5.29 -13.72 22.63
CA GLN A 231 4.80 -13.70 24.02
C GLN A 231 5.72 -12.89 24.94
N GLU A 232 7.04 -13.02 24.79
CA GLU A 232 8.01 -12.25 25.57
C GLU A 232 7.95 -10.73 25.33
N LEU A 233 7.40 -10.27 24.19
CA LEU A 233 7.37 -8.86 23.79
C LEU A 233 6.01 -8.19 24.02
N GLN A 234 5.03 -8.88 24.60
CA GLN A 234 3.68 -8.33 24.80
C GLN A 234 3.67 -7.13 25.76
N GLN A 235 4.45 -7.20 26.83
CA GLN A 235 4.52 -6.13 27.82
C GLN A 235 5.18 -4.88 27.23
N GLU A 236 6.35 -5.05 26.61
CA GLU A 236 7.07 -3.99 25.91
C GLU A 236 6.20 -3.32 24.83
N THR A 237 5.49 -4.13 24.03
CA THR A 237 4.59 -3.61 22.99
C THR A 237 3.46 -2.78 23.59
N SER A 238 2.90 -3.20 24.72
CA SER A 238 1.83 -2.45 25.41
C SER A 238 2.32 -1.11 25.95
N GLU A 239 3.57 -1.05 26.45
CA GLU A 239 4.21 0.19 26.89
C GLU A 239 4.51 1.12 25.70
N ASN A 240 4.99 0.57 24.59
CA ASN A 240 5.24 1.35 23.37
C ASN A 240 3.95 1.91 22.74
N ILE A 241 2.83 1.19 22.82
CA ILE A 241 1.53 1.72 22.38
C ILE A 241 1.11 2.91 23.25
N LYS A 242 1.26 2.84 24.57
CA LYS A 242 0.98 3.98 25.46
C LYS A 242 1.83 5.19 25.08
N LYS A 243 3.13 4.96 24.87
CA LYS A 243 4.07 5.98 24.42
C LYS A 243 3.68 6.58 23.07
N LEU A 244 3.20 5.78 22.13
CA LEU A 244 2.69 6.26 20.84
C LEU A 244 1.50 7.21 21.01
N PHE A 245 0.56 6.90 21.91
CA PHE A 245 -0.59 7.78 22.17
C PHE A 245 -0.21 9.10 22.86
N GLU A 246 0.84 9.09 23.68
CA GLU A 246 1.40 10.27 24.35
C GLU A 246 2.23 11.14 23.38
N GLU A 247 3.18 10.53 22.65
CA GLU A 247 4.12 11.23 21.77
C GLU A 247 3.57 11.47 20.35
N LYS A 248 2.42 10.88 20.01
CA LYS A 248 1.77 10.86 18.68
C LYS A 248 2.59 10.24 17.55
N ILE A 249 3.88 10.02 17.73
CA ILE A 249 4.77 9.44 16.72
C ILE A 249 5.88 8.62 17.35
N ILE A 250 6.19 7.48 16.74
CA ILE A 250 7.39 6.69 16.96
C ILE A 250 8.13 6.62 15.64
N LEU A 251 9.31 7.25 15.58
CA LEU A 251 10.10 7.35 14.33
C LEU A 251 10.83 6.06 13.98
N ARG A 252 11.28 5.33 15.00
CA ARG A 252 12.01 4.08 14.84
C ARG A 252 11.89 3.26 16.12
N HIS A 253 11.44 2.02 15.98
CA HIS A 253 11.48 1.04 17.05
C HIS A 253 11.83 -0.34 16.45
N GLU A 254 12.86 -0.98 16.98
CA GLU A 254 13.31 -2.30 16.53
C GLU A 254 12.71 -3.36 17.44
N THR A 255 12.08 -4.36 16.84
CA THR A 255 11.34 -5.38 17.58
C THR A 255 11.20 -6.65 16.75
N LYS A 256 10.56 -7.69 17.31
CA LYS A 256 10.28 -8.93 16.59
C LYS A 256 8.79 -9.14 16.38
N ARG A 257 8.40 -9.66 15.22
CA ARG A 257 7.01 -9.99 14.91
C ARG A 257 6.87 -11.40 14.33
N LEU A 258 5.75 -12.04 14.61
CA LEU A 258 5.40 -13.35 14.11
C LEU A 258 4.59 -13.23 12.81
N THR A 259 4.90 -14.08 11.86
CA THR A 259 4.09 -14.30 10.66
C THR A 259 3.05 -15.39 10.93
N LYS A 260 2.06 -15.50 10.03
CA LYS A 260 1.00 -16.53 10.11
C LYS A 260 1.55 -17.96 10.07
N ASP A 261 2.65 -18.18 9.38
CA ASP A 261 3.33 -19.48 9.26
C ASP A 261 4.30 -19.78 10.43
N GLY A 262 4.42 -18.88 11.40
CA GLY A 262 5.22 -19.08 12.62
C GLY A 262 6.67 -18.60 12.54
N ARG A 263 7.11 -18.01 11.42
CA ARG A 263 8.42 -17.35 11.35
C ARG A 263 8.45 -16.13 12.27
N THR A 264 9.63 -15.84 12.80
CA THR A 264 9.91 -14.61 13.55
C THR A 264 10.73 -13.68 12.67
N LEU A 265 10.23 -12.47 12.43
CA LEU A 265 10.92 -11.43 11.67
C LEU A 265 11.50 -10.39 12.62
N ASP A 266 12.76 -10.01 12.39
CA ASP A 266 13.30 -8.77 12.96
C ASP A 266 12.73 -7.60 12.14
N VAL A 267 12.01 -6.69 12.79
CA VAL A 267 11.35 -5.56 12.12
C VAL A 267 11.73 -4.23 12.74
N VAL A 268 11.89 -3.23 11.87
CA VAL A 268 11.94 -1.83 12.28
C VAL A 268 10.59 -1.21 11.97
N MET A 269 9.91 -0.71 13.00
CA MET A 269 8.60 -0.08 12.87
C MET A 269 8.66 1.43 13.06
N ARG A 270 7.82 2.11 12.28
CA ARG A 270 7.45 3.51 12.46
C ARG A 270 5.96 3.57 12.67
N ALA A 271 5.51 4.32 13.66
CA ALA A 271 4.09 4.45 13.97
C ALA A 271 3.71 5.91 14.15
N ALA A 272 2.50 6.27 13.77
CA ALA A 272 1.95 7.61 13.99
C ALA A 272 0.46 7.51 14.34
N VAL A 273 0.00 8.35 15.26
CA VAL A 273 -1.42 8.55 15.52
C VAL A 273 -1.93 9.59 14.52
N PHE A 274 -3.02 9.29 13.82
CA PHE A 274 -3.69 10.26 12.97
C PHE A 274 -5.05 10.62 13.56
N ALA A 275 -5.52 11.82 13.26
CA ALA A 275 -6.74 12.40 13.80
C ALA A 275 -7.71 12.73 12.65
N GLU A 276 -9.02 12.62 12.91
CA GLU A 276 -10.06 13.05 11.96
C GLU A 276 -10.25 14.57 12.00
N ASP A 277 -10.10 15.16 13.18
CA ASP A 277 -10.06 16.61 13.45
C ASP A 277 -8.91 16.92 14.42
N ASP A 278 -8.51 18.20 14.55
CA ASP A 278 -7.28 18.65 15.25
C ASP A 278 -7.04 18.11 16.68
N ASP A 279 -8.04 17.52 17.35
CA ASP A 279 -7.92 16.98 18.72
C ASP A 279 -8.48 15.57 18.95
N GLU A 280 -9.16 14.94 17.97
CA GLU A 280 -9.74 13.60 18.14
C GLU A 280 -8.96 12.54 17.34
N PRO A 281 -8.15 11.70 18.02
CA PRO A 281 -7.38 10.67 17.33
C PRO A 281 -8.34 9.63 16.74
N ALA A 282 -8.18 9.33 15.46
CA ALA A 282 -9.01 8.38 14.73
C ALA A 282 -8.40 6.98 14.74
N GLY A 283 -7.08 6.89 14.81
CA GLY A 283 -6.38 5.61 14.82
C GLY A 283 -4.87 5.76 14.78
N GLU A 284 -4.21 4.64 14.55
CA GLU A 284 -2.76 4.53 14.42
C GLU A 284 -2.38 3.91 13.07
N LEU A 285 -1.38 4.49 12.42
CA LEU A 285 -0.75 3.99 11.20
C LEU A 285 0.60 3.40 11.58
N VAL A 286 0.84 2.14 11.24
CA VAL A 286 2.10 1.45 11.48
C VAL A 286 2.69 0.98 10.16
N ILE A 287 3.94 1.37 9.93
CA ILE A 287 4.76 0.90 8.81
C ILE A 287 5.84 0.00 9.39
N LEU A 288 5.99 -1.21 8.86
CA LEU A 288 7.00 -2.17 9.29
C LEU A 288 7.98 -2.40 8.14
N ARG A 289 9.27 -2.50 8.47
CA ARG A 289 10.31 -2.94 7.54
C ARG A 289 10.95 -4.21 8.07
N ASP A 290 10.90 -5.27 7.28
CA ASP A 290 11.67 -6.50 7.54
C ASP A 290 13.17 -6.21 7.38
N VAL A 291 13.94 -6.50 8.42
CA VAL A 291 15.39 -6.36 8.46
C VAL A 291 16.06 -7.67 8.87
N THR A 292 15.33 -8.80 8.84
CA THR A 292 15.85 -10.12 9.24
C THR A 292 17.13 -10.48 8.48
N ASP A 293 17.09 -10.45 7.15
CA ASP A 293 18.23 -10.82 6.31
C ASP A 293 19.37 -9.80 6.43
N GLN A 294 19.05 -8.51 6.52
CA GLN A 294 20.04 -7.45 6.68
C GLN A 294 20.80 -7.61 8.00
N ASN A 295 20.09 -7.80 9.12
CA ASN A 295 20.68 -8.03 10.42
C ASN A 295 21.49 -9.34 10.45
N ARG A 296 21.05 -10.39 9.74
CA ARG A 296 21.83 -11.63 9.59
C ARG A 296 23.15 -11.37 8.87
N ILE A 297 23.12 -10.64 7.75
CA ILE A 297 24.31 -10.29 6.98
C ILE A 297 25.26 -9.41 7.80
N GLU A 298 24.74 -8.39 8.50
CA GLU A 298 25.55 -7.51 9.35
C GLU A 298 26.24 -8.30 10.48
N ARG A 299 25.52 -9.17 11.18
CA ARG A 299 26.09 -10.06 12.21
C ARG A 299 27.17 -11.00 11.64
N ASN A 300 26.93 -11.57 10.46
CA ASN A 300 27.90 -12.42 9.78
C ASN A 300 29.16 -11.62 9.41
N ASN A 301 29.01 -10.42 8.86
CA ASN A 301 30.14 -9.55 8.49
C ASN A 301 30.96 -9.13 9.71
N GLU A 302 30.32 -8.76 10.82
CA GLU A 302 31.02 -8.45 12.08
C GLU A 302 31.79 -9.65 12.63
N ALA A 303 31.24 -10.86 12.48
CA ALA A 303 31.94 -12.08 12.87
C ALA A 303 33.17 -12.30 11.97
N MET A 304 33.04 -12.12 10.66
CA MET A 304 34.16 -12.28 9.71
C MET A 304 35.26 -11.25 9.94
N LEU A 305 34.90 -9.99 10.20
CA LEU A 305 35.87 -8.94 10.53
C LEU A 305 36.66 -9.31 11.79
N ARG A 306 35.99 -9.81 12.83
CA ARG A 306 36.65 -10.29 14.06
C ARG A 306 37.61 -11.45 13.80
N ILE A 307 37.18 -12.46 13.02
CA ILE A 307 38.05 -13.57 12.63
C ILE A 307 39.25 -13.03 11.87
N SER A 308 39.03 -12.24 10.81
CA SER A 308 40.10 -11.69 9.97
C SER A 308 41.11 -10.83 10.72
N MET A 309 40.70 -10.11 11.77
CA MET A 309 41.61 -9.31 12.60
C MET A 309 42.43 -10.17 13.56
N ALA A 310 41.93 -11.33 13.97
CA ALA A 310 42.65 -12.26 14.84
C ALA A 310 43.67 -13.13 14.08
N LEU A 311 43.43 -13.46 12.80
CA LEU A 311 44.33 -14.35 12.03
C LEU A 311 45.81 -13.92 12.04
N PRO A 312 46.19 -12.62 11.91
CA PRO A 312 47.59 -12.20 11.97
C PRO A 312 48.28 -12.44 13.32
N GLU A 313 47.53 -12.62 14.41
CA GLU A 313 48.09 -12.90 15.75
C GLU A 313 48.60 -14.35 15.89
N TYR A 314 48.22 -15.22 14.94
CA TYR A 314 48.60 -16.63 14.92
C TYR A 314 49.51 -16.93 13.71
N PRO A 315 50.82 -16.61 13.79
CA PRO A 315 51.77 -16.89 12.72
C PRO A 315 52.17 -18.37 12.64
N ASP A 316 51.79 -19.17 13.63
CA ASP A 316 51.95 -20.61 13.65
C ASP A 316 50.70 -21.29 13.06
N LEU A 317 50.92 -22.25 12.16
CA LEU A 317 49.83 -22.92 11.45
C LEU A 317 48.93 -23.68 12.43
N GLU A 318 49.48 -24.35 13.42
CA GLU A 318 48.72 -25.18 14.35
C GLU A 318 47.82 -24.31 15.24
N GLU A 319 48.36 -23.23 15.80
CA GLU A 319 47.58 -22.30 16.64
C GLU A 319 46.46 -21.60 15.86
N LEU A 320 46.74 -21.18 14.61
CA LEU A 320 45.76 -20.58 13.72
C LEU A 320 44.57 -21.52 13.46
N LEU A 321 44.86 -22.79 13.19
CA LEU A 321 43.85 -23.77 12.85
C LEU A 321 43.00 -24.20 14.06
N ASP A 322 43.61 -24.24 15.26
CA ASP A 322 42.89 -24.46 16.52
C ASP A 322 41.94 -23.28 16.83
N TYR A 323 42.38 -22.03 16.57
CA TYR A 323 41.54 -20.85 16.70
C TYR A 323 40.33 -20.90 15.76
N ILE A 324 40.55 -21.21 14.47
CA ILE A 324 39.49 -21.33 13.46
C ILE A 324 38.47 -22.38 13.87
N SER A 325 38.94 -23.57 14.27
CA SER A 325 38.07 -24.68 14.69
C SER A 325 37.23 -24.28 15.91
N SER A 326 37.83 -23.57 16.86
CA SER A 326 37.12 -23.07 18.04
C SER A 326 36.06 -22.01 17.71
N GLU A 327 36.32 -21.12 16.76
CA GLU A 327 35.31 -20.17 16.27
C GLU A 327 34.15 -20.87 15.57
N VAL A 328 34.43 -21.91 14.77
CA VAL A 328 33.37 -22.71 14.13
C VAL A 328 32.45 -23.35 15.17
N ILE A 329 33.01 -23.96 16.23
CA ILE A 329 32.23 -24.54 17.35
C ILE A 329 31.32 -23.48 17.99
N ARG A 330 31.89 -22.30 18.32
CA ARG A 330 31.15 -21.22 18.97
C ARG A 330 30.00 -20.68 18.11
N ARG A 331 30.21 -20.60 16.79
CA ARG A 331 29.28 -19.94 15.86
C ARG A 331 28.18 -20.86 15.36
N LEU A 332 28.51 -22.11 15.07
CA LEU A 332 27.55 -23.09 14.58
C LEU A 332 26.90 -23.93 15.68
N GLY A 333 27.36 -23.79 16.93
CA GLY A 333 26.83 -24.55 18.06
C GLY A 333 27.05 -26.04 17.87
N THR A 334 28.28 -26.46 17.56
CA THR A 334 28.63 -27.86 17.30
C THR A 334 29.44 -28.46 18.44
N GLU A 335 29.59 -29.79 18.49
CA GLU A 335 30.47 -30.48 19.45
C GLU A 335 31.93 -30.49 18.99
N GLY A 336 32.16 -30.37 17.69
CA GLY A 336 33.49 -30.35 17.11
C GLY A 336 33.60 -29.55 15.83
N ALA A 337 34.83 -29.20 15.51
CA ALA A 337 35.22 -28.65 14.22
C ALA A 337 36.62 -29.11 13.87
N VAL A 338 36.83 -29.40 12.58
CA VAL A 338 38.06 -29.98 12.07
C VAL A 338 38.45 -29.28 10.78
N VAL A 339 39.70 -28.85 10.70
CA VAL A 339 40.36 -28.48 9.46
C VAL A 339 41.17 -29.67 8.96
N VAL A 340 40.88 -30.09 7.73
CA VAL A 340 41.63 -31.13 7.01
C VAL A 340 42.40 -30.43 5.90
N LEU A 341 43.71 -30.65 5.80
CA LEU A 341 44.54 -30.08 4.75
C LEU A 341 45.10 -31.17 3.83
N LEU A 342 45.32 -30.79 2.57
CA LEU A 342 45.85 -31.64 1.51
C LEU A 342 47.37 -31.42 1.37
N ASP A 343 48.14 -32.51 1.44
CA ASP A 343 49.56 -32.54 1.10
C ASP A 343 49.75 -33.24 -0.25
N GLU A 344 49.85 -32.43 -1.32
CA GLU A 344 50.03 -32.93 -2.68
C GLU A 344 51.40 -33.59 -2.90
N GLN A 345 52.44 -33.18 -2.17
CA GLN A 345 53.77 -33.78 -2.34
C GLN A 345 53.81 -35.20 -1.79
N ARG A 346 53.19 -35.40 -0.62
CA ARG A 346 53.14 -36.70 0.05
C ARG A 346 51.95 -37.57 -0.37
N GLN A 347 50.99 -37.00 -1.11
CA GLN A 347 49.71 -37.65 -1.43
C GLN A 347 48.98 -38.07 -0.14
N GLU A 348 48.93 -37.17 0.84
CA GLU A 348 48.34 -37.41 2.16
C GLU A 348 47.30 -36.33 2.50
N ILE A 349 46.32 -36.71 3.33
CA ILE A 349 45.46 -35.79 4.07
C ILE A 349 45.92 -35.74 5.52
N PHE A 350 45.93 -34.55 6.10
CA PHE A 350 46.31 -34.36 7.51
C PHE A 350 45.29 -33.53 8.26
N PHE A 351 45.18 -33.76 9.58
CA PHE A 351 44.18 -33.18 10.48
C PHE A 351 44.85 -32.24 11.50
N PRO A 352 45.31 -31.07 11.07
CA PRO A 352 46.11 -30.16 11.90
C PRO A 352 45.27 -29.31 12.86
N GLY A 353 44.08 -28.85 12.44
CA GLY A 353 43.19 -28.03 13.25
C GLY A 353 42.06 -28.86 13.79
N VAL A 354 42.07 -29.18 15.07
CA VAL A 354 41.06 -30.04 15.67
C VAL A 354 40.60 -29.42 16.98
N ALA A 355 39.31 -29.09 17.05
CA ALA A 355 38.65 -28.70 18.28
C ALA A 355 37.45 -29.60 18.55
N TYR A 356 37.33 -30.08 19.79
CA TYR A 356 36.18 -30.83 20.28
C TYR A 356 35.90 -30.41 21.72
N ASP A 357 34.65 -30.54 22.15
CA ASP A 357 34.30 -30.41 23.57
C ASP A 357 35.04 -31.47 24.43
N ASP A 358 35.31 -32.65 23.87
CA ASP A 358 36.12 -33.71 24.48
C ASP A 358 37.62 -33.62 24.11
N THR A 359 38.45 -33.32 25.10
CA THR A 359 39.91 -33.21 24.95
C THR A 359 40.62 -34.55 24.68
N ILE A 360 39.97 -35.69 24.94
CA ILE A 360 40.53 -37.01 24.59
C ILE A 360 40.38 -37.23 23.08
N THR A 361 39.19 -36.99 22.54
CA THR A 361 38.90 -37.05 21.10
C THR A 361 39.81 -36.11 20.32
N GLN A 362 39.95 -34.85 20.78
CA GLN A 362 40.87 -33.89 20.14
C GLN A 362 42.29 -34.44 20.01
N ARG A 363 42.87 -35.02 21.07
CA ARG A 363 44.22 -35.59 21.04
C ARG A 363 44.37 -36.80 20.14
N ARG A 364 43.31 -37.58 19.91
CA ARG A 364 43.35 -38.75 19.01
C ARG A 364 43.29 -38.38 17.54
N VAL A 365 42.54 -37.33 17.21
CA VAL A 365 42.33 -36.90 15.82
C VAL A 365 43.43 -35.95 15.36
N LYS A 366 43.97 -35.11 16.26
CA LYS A 366 45.01 -34.14 15.93
C LYS A 366 46.29 -34.83 15.46
N GLY A 367 46.82 -34.39 14.31
CA GLY A 367 48.05 -34.93 13.74
C GLY A 367 47.92 -36.27 13.01
N VAL A 368 46.69 -36.81 12.88
CA VAL A 368 46.43 -37.97 12.01
C VAL A 368 46.84 -37.62 10.58
N ARG A 369 47.48 -38.59 9.90
CA ARG A 369 47.81 -38.55 8.48
C ARG A 369 47.27 -39.80 7.81
N LEU A 370 46.64 -39.65 6.66
CA LEU A 370 46.09 -40.75 5.87
C LEU A 370 46.47 -40.59 4.39
N PRO A 371 46.71 -41.69 3.65
CA PRO A 371 46.88 -41.62 2.20
C PRO A 371 45.65 -41.02 1.50
N ILE A 372 45.85 -40.22 0.45
CA ILE A 372 44.77 -39.52 -0.26
C ILE A 372 43.77 -40.49 -0.93
N GLU A 373 44.17 -41.73 -1.22
CA GLU A 373 43.28 -42.77 -1.72
C GLU A 373 42.23 -43.19 -0.68
N GLN A 374 42.52 -42.98 0.60
CA GLN A 374 41.58 -43.20 1.70
C GLN A 374 40.68 -41.99 1.95
N MET A 375 40.78 -40.92 1.16
CA MET A 375 39.94 -39.73 1.32
C MET A 375 38.45 -40.04 1.14
N ASP A 376 38.09 -41.04 0.31
CA ASP A 376 36.70 -41.50 0.18
C ASP A 376 36.20 -42.29 1.41
N GLN A 377 37.12 -42.75 2.26
CA GLN A 377 36.83 -43.38 3.56
C GLN A 377 36.78 -42.35 4.69
N VAL A 378 37.25 -41.13 4.44
CA VAL A 378 37.08 -39.97 5.33
C VAL A 378 35.83 -39.22 4.90
N VAL A 379 35.09 -38.73 5.89
CA VAL A 379 33.79 -38.08 5.70
C VAL A 379 33.87 -36.97 4.63
N ALA A 380 32.92 -37.07 3.68
CA ALA A 380 32.73 -36.28 2.46
C ALA A 380 33.64 -36.50 1.23
N GLY A 381 34.52 -37.51 1.18
CA GLY A 381 35.48 -37.67 0.06
C GLY A 381 34.94 -37.55 -1.38
N LYS A 382 33.71 -38.04 -1.66
CA LYS A 382 33.08 -37.89 -2.98
C LYS A 382 32.62 -36.46 -3.31
N GLY A 383 31.97 -35.76 -2.37
CA GLY A 383 31.55 -34.35 -2.57
C GLY A 383 32.71 -33.37 -2.44
N ALA A 384 33.68 -33.71 -1.60
CA ALA A 384 34.93 -33.00 -1.38
C ALA A 384 35.77 -32.85 -2.67
N ARG A 385 35.82 -33.89 -3.53
CA ARG A 385 36.51 -33.80 -4.84
C ARG A 385 35.84 -32.83 -5.82
N LEU A 386 34.52 -32.64 -5.71
CA LEU A 386 33.77 -31.72 -6.57
C LEU A 386 33.91 -30.26 -6.11
N GLY A 387 34.51 -30.02 -4.94
CA GLY A 387 34.63 -28.68 -4.38
C GLY A 387 33.29 -28.06 -4.04
N GLU A 388 32.29 -28.87 -3.69
CA GLU A 388 30.97 -28.40 -3.26
C GLU A 388 30.80 -28.63 -1.75
N PRO A 389 30.03 -27.78 -1.06
CA PRO A 389 29.63 -28.03 0.32
C PRO A 389 28.83 -29.33 0.46
N VAL A 390 29.01 -30.03 1.58
CA VAL A 390 28.29 -31.28 1.89
C VAL A 390 27.62 -31.14 3.25
N ILE A 391 26.31 -31.32 3.29
CA ILE A 391 25.52 -31.47 4.53
C ILE A 391 25.10 -32.92 4.68
N LEU A 392 25.30 -33.47 5.88
CA LEU A 392 24.79 -34.77 6.28
C LEU A 392 24.24 -34.67 7.70
N ASN A 393 22.91 -34.64 7.80
CA ASN A 393 22.20 -34.50 9.08
C ASN A 393 22.05 -35.81 9.84
N ASP A 394 22.22 -36.95 9.16
CA ASP A 394 22.22 -38.28 9.76
C ASP A 394 23.22 -39.19 9.03
N THR A 395 24.35 -39.44 9.69
CA THR A 395 25.43 -40.29 9.14
C THR A 395 25.09 -41.78 9.10
N SER A 396 24.06 -42.24 9.82
CA SER A 396 23.63 -43.64 9.81
C SER A 396 23.03 -44.07 8.46
N THR A 397 22.63 -43.08 7.65
CA THR A 397 22.02 -43.28 6.33
C THR A 397 23.02 -43.52 5.21
N VAL A 398 24.33 -43.37 5.48
CA VAL A 398 25.40 -43.45 4.50
C VAL A 398 26.20 -44.75 4.65
N ASP A 399 26.96 -45.13 3.62
CA ASP A 399 27.72 -46.39 3.52
C ASP A 399 28.50 -46.77 4.79
N ARG A 400 28.64 -48.08 5.06
CA ARG A 400 29.18 -48.68 6.31
C ARG A 400 30.65 -48.33 6.60
N SER A 401 31.32 -47.54 5.77
CA SER A 401 32.68 -47.07 6.00
C SER A 401 32.81 -46.07 7.15
N TYR A 402 31.75 -45.32 7.47
CA TYR A 402 31.80 -44.24 8.48
C TYR A 402 31.85 -44.73 9.95
N PRO A 403 31.05 -45.73 10.37
CA PRO A 403 31.15 -46.32 11.70
C PRO A 403 32.54 -46.87 12.05
N ILE A 404 33.27 -47.38 11.04
CA ILE A 404 34.62 -47.97 11.23
C ILE A 404 35.66 -46.90 11.61
N ARG A 405 35.52 -45.66 11.10
CA ARG A 405 36.38 -44.53 11.48
C ARG A 405 36.08 -44.08 12.91
N ASP A 406 34.81 -43.92 13.21
CA ASP A 406 34.31 -43.47 14.52
C ASP A 406 34.74 -44.44 15.63
N GLU A 407 34.73 -45.73 15.33
CA GLU A 407 35.28 -46.78 16.19
C GLU A 407 36.81 -46.68 16.33
N LYS A 408 37.55 -46.40 15.25
CA LYS A 408 39.01 -46.27 15.26
C LYS A 408 39.52 -45.01 15.97
N LEU A 409 38.78 -43.90 15.89
CA LEU A 409 39.10 -42.62 16.55
C LEU A 409 38.44 -42.49 17.93
N GLY A 410 37.46 -43.36 18.22
CA GLY A 410 36.72 -43.43 19.48
C GLY A 410 35.79 -42.24 19.71
N TYR A 411 35.09 -41.79 18.66
CA TYR A 411 34.12 -40.69 18.68
C TYR A 411 32.98 -40.98 17.69
N GLU A 412 31.74 -40.60 18.01
CA GLU A 412 30.55 -40.82 17.17
C GLU A 412 30.11 -39.53 16.46
N THR A 413 30.19 -39.54 15.13
CA THR A 413 29.71 -38.45 14.27
C THR A 413 28.26 -38.75 13.88
N ARG A 414 27.32 -37.97 14.40
CA ARG A 414 25.87 -38.04 14.14
C ARG A 414 25.47 -37.17 12.96
N SER A 415 26.07 -35.99 12.85
CA SER A 415 25.85 -35.04 11.76
C SER A 415 27.13 -34.29 11.43
N PHE A 416 27.25 -33.80 10.20
CA PHE A 416 28.33 -32.88 9.86
C PHE A 416 27.96 -31.97 8.68
N LEU A 417 28.66 -30.84 8.62
CA LEU A 417 28.68 -29.90 7.51
C LEU A 417 30.14 -29.68 7.11
N GLN A 418 30.46 -29.86 5.84
CA GLN A 418 31.81 -29.67 5.30
C GLN A 418 31.80 -28.70 4.13
N VAL A 419 32.78 -27.81 4.11
CA VAL A 419 33.01 -26.87 2.99
C VAL A 419 34.47 -26.95 2.52
N PRO A 420 34.73 -26.74 1.23
CA PRO A 420 36.09 -26.72 0.70
C PRO A 420 36.83 -25.43 1.09
N LEU A 421 38.11 -25.57 1.41
CA LEU A 421 39.06 -24.47 1.51
C LEU A 421 39.68 -24.27 0.12
N LYS A 422 39.22 -23.23 -0.60
CA LYS A 422 39.64 -22.94 -1.99
C LYS A 422 40.52 -21.71 -2.07
N SER A 423 41.73 -21.87 -2.62
CA SER A 423 42.60 -20.77 -3.03
C SER A 423 42.66 -20.71 -4.55
N GLY A 424 41.97 -19.73 -5.15
CA GLY A 424 41.68 -19.74 -6.59
C GLY A 424 40.89 -21.00 -6.98
N ASP A 425 41.36 -21.72 -8.01
CA ASP A 425 40.76 -22.98 -8.47
C ASP A 425 41.24 -24.22 -7.68
N ARG A 426 42.19 -24.06 -6.76
CA ARG A 426 42.81 -25.16 -6.01
C ARG A 426 42.13 -25.38 -4.67
N ILE A 427 41.80 -26.64 -4.37
CA ILE A 427 41.33 -27.06 -3.04
C ILE A 427 42.56 -27.39 -2.20
N ILE A 428 42.79 -26.64 -1.13
CA ILE A 428 43.91 -26.86 -0.20
C ILE A 428 43.50 -27.73 1.00
N GLY A 429 42.20 -27.95 1.18
CA GLY A 429 41.66 -28.68 2.31
C GLY A 429 40.15 -28.51 2.46
N PHE A 430 39.65 -28.84 3.65
CA PHE A 430 38.23 -28.75 4.02
C PHE A 430 38.10 -28.25 5.45
N LEU A 431 37.03 -27.49 5.68
CA LEU A 431 36.59 -27.07 7.00
C LEU A 431 35.29 -27.79 7.32
N THR A 432 35.27 -28.52 8.44
CA THR A 432 34.17 -29.41 8.80
C THR A 432 33.66 -29.07 10.20
N ALA A 433 32.35 -28.88 10.33
CA ALA A 433 31.63 -28.74 11.59
C ALA A 433 30.89 -30.05 11.91
N ILE A 434 30.95 -30.52 13.15
CA ILE A 434 30.57 -31.88 13.54
C ILE A 434 29.60 -31.87 14.72
N ASN A 435 28.51 -32.62 14.60
CA ASN A 435 27.44 -32.81 15.59
C ASN A 435 26.85 -31.47 16.05
N LYS A 436 25.87 -30.97 15.29
CA LYS A 436 25.11 -29.78 15.69
C LYS A 436 24.33 -30.06 16.98
N LYS A 437 24.46 -29.17 17.97
CA LYS A 437 23.88 -29.33 19.31
C LYS A 437 22.37 -29.16 19.30
N GLU A 438 21.87 -28.24 18.49
CA GLU A 438 20.43 -27.94 18.36
C GLU A 438 20.01 -27.94 16.88
N GLY A 439 18.97 -28.71 16.56
CA GLY A 439 18.43 -28.83 15.21
C GLY A 439 19.35 -29.57 14.23
N SER A 440 19.12 -29.32 12.94
CA SER A 440 19.92 -29.85 11.82
C SER A 440 20.77 -28.75 11.18
N PHE A 441 21.79 -29.14 10.40
CA PHE A 441 22.46 -28.21 9.52
C PHE A 441 21.53 -27.81 8.37
N GLU A 442 21.45 -26.51 8.12
CA GLU A 442 20.63 -25.86 7.10
C GLU A 442 21.49 -24.96 6.21
N GLN A 443 20.87 -24.40 5.16
CA GLN A 443 21.56 -23.53 4.21
C GLN A 443 22.29 -22.33 4.86
N PRO A 444 21.73 -21.64 5.88
CA PRO A 444 22.45 -20.56 6.57
C PRO A 444 23.75 -21.01 7.24
N ASP A 445 23.83 -22.27 7.70
CA ASP A 445 25.06 -22.82 8.28
C ASP A 445 26.12 -23.02 7.18
N VAL A 446 25.71 -23.49 6.00
CA VAL A 446 26.59 -23.64 4.83
C VAL A 446 27.18 -22.30 4.43
N GLU A 447 26.33 -21.28 4.33
CA GLU A 447 26.75 -19.92 3.98
C GLU A 447 27.76 -19.38 4.99
N LEU A 448 27.49 -19.54 6.28
CA LEU A 448 28.38 -19.10 7.34
C LEU A 448 29.73 -19.84 7.29
N LEU A 449 29.72 -21.18 7.22
CA LEU A 449 30.95 -21.97 7.20
C LEU A 449 31.77 -21.71 5.92
N SER A 450 31.10 -21.56 4.76
CA SER A 450 31.75 -21.22 3.49
C SER A 450 32.39 -19.83 3.54
N THR A 451 31.74 -18.87 4.21
CA THR A 451 32.29 -17.52 4.40
C THR A 451 33.52 -17.55 5.31
N ILE A 452 33.47 -18.33 6.42
CA ILE A 452 34.64 -18.55 7.28
C ILE A 452 35.78 -19.17 6.47
N ALA A 453 35.51 -20.24 5.73
CA ALA A 453 36.48 -20.93 4.88
C ALA A 453 37.15 -19.95 3.90
N GLY A 454 36.38 -19.17 3.15
CA GLY A 454 36.92 -18.17 2.23
C GLY A 454 37.78 -17.09 2.90
N THR A 455 37.42 -16.70 4.13
CA THR A 455 38.17 -15.68 4.90
C THR A 455 39.51 -16.22 5.41
N VAL A 456 39.57 -17.49 5.83
CA VAL A 456 40.74 -18.06 6.50
C VAL A 456 41.75 -18.70 5.55
N VAL A 457 41.34 -19.08 4.32
CA VAL A 457 42.18 -19.80 3.35
C VAL A 457 43.55 -19.14 3.14
N LEU A 458 43.59 -17.82 2.89
CA LEU A 458 44.84 -17.14 2.58
C LEU A 458 45.78 -17.12 3.79
N SER A 459 45.24 -16.96 5.00
CA SER A 459 46.02 -17.01 6.24
C SER A 459 46.57 -18.41 6.51
N ILE A 460 45.79 -19.46 6.22
CA ILE A 460 46.25 -20.85 6.30
C ILE A 460 47.41 -21.09 5.32
N GLU A 461 47.30 -20.63 4.07
CA GLU A 461 48.41 -20.75 3.10
C GLU A 461 49.65 -19.99 3.55
N ASN A 462 49.49 -18.75 4.03
CA ASN A 462 50.60 -17.94 4.51
C ASN A 462 51.31 -18.60 5.70
N ALA A 463 50.57 -19.12 6.67
CA ALA A 463 51.12 -19.83 7.82
C ALA A 463 51.84 -21.12 7.38
N ARG A 464 51.24 -21.88 6.45
CA ARG A 464 51.85 -23.08 5.88
C ARG A 464 53.16 -22.78 5.15
N PHE A 465 53.19 -21.79 4.26
CA PHE A 465 54.41 -21.39 3.56
C PHE A 465 55.50 -20.90 4.51
N SER A 466 55.12 -20.15 5.55
CA SER A 466 56.04 -19.70 6.60
C SER A 466 56.67 -20.89 7.33
N GLU A 467 55.90 -21.93 7.62
CA GLU A 467 56.39 -23.13 8.30
C GLU A 467 57.29 -24.00 7.40
N GLU A 468 56.91 -24.20 6.14
CA GLU A 468 57.74 -24.88 5.14
C GLU A 468 59.09 -24.17 4.96
N LEU A 469 59.09 -22.83 4.91
CA LEU A 469 60.30 -22.02 4.82
C LEU A 469 61.19 -22.15 6.06
N LYS A 470 60.59 -22.14 7.27
CA LYS A 470 61.31 -22.37 8.54
C LYS A 470 61.95 -23.76 8.56
N GLN A 471 61.25 -24.78 8.06
CA GLN A 471 61.76 -26.15 8.02
C GLN A 471 62.91 -26.30 7.02
N ALA A 472 62.77 -25.77 5.80
CA ALA A 472 63.84 -25.76 4.80
C ALA A 472 65.09 -25.01 5.30
N TYR A 473 64.91 -23.88 5.98
CA TYR A 473 66.03 -23.14 6.58
C TYR A 473 66.76 -23.95 7.66
N LYS A 474 66.02 -24.68 8.52
CA LYS A 474 66.61 -25.58 9.51
C LYS A 474 67.44 -26.68 8.85
N GLU A 475 66.93 -27.31 7.80
CA GLU A 475 67.63 -28.37 7.06
C GLU A 475 68.94 -27.87 6.44
N VAL A 476 68.90 -26.76 5.70
CA VAL A 476 70.11 -26.14 5.12
C VAL A 476 71.11 -25.71 6.21
N SER A 477 70.63 -25.14 7.32
CA SER A 477 71.51 -24.74 8.43
C SER A 477 72.18 -25.91 9.14
N SER A 478 71.51 -27.07 9.18
CA SER A 478 72.06 -28.30 9.76
C SER A 478 73.07 -28.96 8.84
N LEU A 479 72.85 -28.90 7.52
CA LEU A 479 73.79 -29.39 6.49
C LEU A 479 75.07 -28.53 6.43
N ASN A 480 74.97 -27.22 6.63
CA ASN A 480 76.13 -26.33 6.65
C ASN A 480 76.93 -26.39 7.98
N ARG A 481 76.42 -27.08 9.00
CA ARG A 481 77.10 -27.30 10.30
C ARG A 481 77.72 -28.69 10.44
N ALA A 482 77.41 -29.62 9.53
CA ALA A 482 78.04 -30.93 9.40
C ALA A 482 79.19 -30.87 8.40
#